data_AF-A0A2S0L6C7-F1
#
_entry.id   AF-A0A2S0L6C7-F1
#
_cell.length_a   1.000
_cell.length_b   1.000
_cell.length_c   1.000
_cell.angle_alpha   90.00
_cell.angle_beta   90.00
_cell.angle_gamma   90.00
#
_symmetry.space_group_name_H-M   'P 1'
#
loop_
_entity.id
_entity.type
_entity.pdbx_description
1 polymer ?
#
loop_
_entity_poly.entity_id
_entity_poly.type
_entity_poly.pdbx_seq_one_letter_code
_entity_poly.pdbx_strand_id
1 'polypeptide(L)'
;MSNVNEYNDIVAFHPGYYIADIIEDMEVSQAEFATRMGTTAKTLSQLINGQANISNDLAKKLSAMLGTSVEVWQNLQNTYDQKLIEIQQAKDIDAQAELVKEIDYKYFVDEVGLQKTRSINDKVANLCKYFKVADLRIMLQPDFLINFRSSPSFNSDKNIINSRAWIQTAINISKDIETKPYNAAKLKGYLPELRGMTVKKPKEFLPRMHEIFAECGIAFVLLPHLKNSGVNGAVKWVTDDRVVLAINNRGVYADKFWFSLFHEIRHVLQQKIKKVFISSTLEEMMDINNKLEIDADKFAKNYLISPEDYRRLAPSRYTSDDEIVEFAKTIGIHPGIVAVRLQYEGIIQQERCSKLKEKYVFETKKIA
;
A
#
# COMPACT_ATOMS: atom_id res chain seq x y z
N MET A 1 -5.90 -24.50 -29.83
CA MET A 1 -6.08 -23.04 -29.82
C MET A 1 -6.99 -22.72 -30.99
N SER A 2 -8.07 -22.00 -30.71
CA SER A 2 -9.01 -21.55 -31.74
C SER A 2 -8.41 -20.33 -32.45
N ASN A 3 -8.67 -20.17 -33.75
CA ASN A 3 -8.36 -18.94 -34.49
C ASN A 3 -9.35 -17.80 -34.17
N VAL A 4 -10.28 -18.06 -33.25
CA VAL A 4 -11.15 -17.07 -32.61
C VAL A 4 -10.91 -17.13 -31.11
N ASN A 5 -10.53 -15.99 -30.52
CA ASN A 5 -10.43 -15.84 -29.07
C ASN A 5 -11.55 -14.95 -28.57
N GLU A 6 -12.28 -15.40 -27.55
CA GLU A 6 -13.40 -14.65 -26.99
C GLU A 6 -13.26 -14.51 -25.47
N TYR A 7 -13.70 -13.37 -24.96
CA TYR A 7 -13.84 -13.12 -23.53
C TYR A 7 -14.88 -12.03 -23.30
N ASN A 8 -15.93 -12.34 -22.54
CA ASN A 8 -17.12 -11.49 -22.39
C ASN A 8 -17.65 -11.09 -23.78
N ASP A 9 -17.81 -9.78 -24.04
CA ASP A 9 -18.29 -9.27 -25.34
C ASP A 9 -17.16 -8.98 -26.35
N ILE A 10 -15.91 -9.36 -26.05
CA ILE A 10 -14.75 -9.09 -26.90
C ILE A 10 -14.39 -10.36 -27.68
N VAL A 11 -14.38 -10.24 -29.01
CA VAL A 11 -14.01 -11.33 -29.93
C VAL A 11 -12.83 -10.89 -30.79
N ALA A 12 -11.81 -11.74 -30.88
CA ALA A 12 -10.61 -11.54 -31.66
C ALA A 12 -10.51 -12.63 -32.74
N PHE A 13 -10.65 -12.23 -34.00
CA PHE A 13 -10.48 -13.11 -35.15
C PHE A 13 -9.03 -13.05 -35.63
N HIS A 14 -8.31 -14.17 -35.51
CA HIS A 14 -6.96 -14.28 -36.05
C HIS A 14 -7.01 -14.14 -37.58
N PRO A 15 -6.03 -13.50 -38.25
CA PRO A 15 -6.04 -13.38 -39.71
C PRO A 15 -6.16 -14.71 -40.46
N GLY A 16 -5.68 -15.78 -39.84
CA GLY A 16 -5.83 -17.16 -40.31
C GLY A 16 -7.28 -17.65 -40.44
N TYR A 17 -8.23 -17.04 -39.72
CA TYR A 17 -9.66 -17.27 -39.90
C TYR A 17 -10.09 -16.87 -41.31
N TYR A 18 -9.80 -15.63 -41.73
CA TYR A 18 -10.12 -15.16 -43.08
C TYR A 18 -9.36 -15.93 -44.18
N ILE A 19 -8.14 -16.38 -43.89
CA ILE A 19 -7.38 -17.21 -44.83
C ILE A 19 -8.04 -18.58 -45.01
N ALA A 20 -8.65 -19.15 -43.97
CA ALA A 20 -9.40 -20.39 -44.09
C ALA A 20 -10.62 -20.22 -45.00
N ASP A 21 -11.39 -19.14 -44.83
CA ASP A 21 -12.55 -18.81 -45.67
C ASP A 21 -12.11 -18.63 -47.13
N ILE A 22 -11.01 -17.92 -47.39
CA ILE A 22 -10.48 -17.74 -48.75
C ILE A 22 -10.05 -19.07 -49.39
N ILE A 23 -9.48 -20.00 -48.62
CA ILE A 23 -9.09 -21.32 -49.11
C ILE A 23 -10.33 -22.13 -49.51
N GLU A 24 -11.39 -22.06 -48.72
CA GLU A 24 -12.68 -22.68 -49.00
C GLU A 24 -13.33 -22.07 -50.25
N ASP A 25 -13.38 -20.74 -50.37
CA ASP A 25 -13.91 -20.01 -51.54
C ASP A 25 -13.13 -20.31 -52.83
N MET A 26 -11.82 -20.54 -52.71
CA MET A 26 -10.96 -20.93 -53.83
C MET A 26 -11.10 -22.41 -54.21
N GLU A 27 -11.82 -23.21 -53.42
CA GLU A 27 -12.00 -24.66 -53.58
C GLU A 27 -10.67 -25.44 -53.69
N VAL A 28 -9.63 -24.98 -52.98
CA VAL A 28 -8.29 -25.60 -53.00
C VAL A 28 -7.94 -26.21 -51.64
N SER A 29 -7.01 -27.17 -51.65
CA SER A 29 -6.46 -27.69 -50.39
C SER A 29 -5.50 -26.69 -49.74
N GLN A 30 -5.32 -26.76 -48.41
CA GLN A 30 -4.31 -25.95 -47.70
C GLN A 30 -2.90 -26.17 -48.26
N ALA A 31 -2.55 -27.41 -48.62
CA ALA A 31 -1.24 -27.72 -49.19
C ALA A 31 -1.03 -27.04 -50.56
N GLU A 32 -2.07 -27.00 -51.38
CA GLU A 32 -2.05 -26.31 -52.66
C GLU A 32 -1.96 -24.80 -52.48
N PHE A 33 -2.76 -24.21 -51.59
CA PHE A 33 -2.71 -22.78 -51.28
C PHE A 33 -1.32 -22.36 -50.76
N ALA A 34 -0.70 -23.17 -49.89
CA ALA A 34 0.66 -22.92 -49.40
C ALA A 34 1.67 -22.93 -50.55
N THR A 35 1.53 -23.87 -51.49
CA THR A 35 2.38 -23.97 -52.68
C THR A 35 2.22 -22.74 -53.58
N ARG A 36 0.97 -22.30 -53.84
CA ARG A 36 0.68 -21.08 -54.63
C ARG A 36 1.24 -19.81 -53.99
N MET A 37 1.20 -19.71 -52.66
CA MET A 37 1.76 -18.59 -51.90
C MET A 37 3.30 -18.62 -51.85
N GLY A 38 3.94 -19.76 -52.14
CA GLY A 38 5.39 -19.93 -51.95
C GLY A 38 5.78 -20.02 -50.47
N THR A 39 5.00 -20.77 -49.69
CA THR A 39 5.27 -21.09 -48.28
C THR A 39 5.08 -22.59 -48.01
N THR A 40 5.38 -23.04 -46.79
CA THR A 40 5.19 -24.46 -46.43
C THR A 40 3.78 -24.72 -45.93
N ALA A 41 3.24 -25.92 -46.18
CA ALA A 41 1.94 -26.34 -45.64
C ALA A 41 1.93 -26.26 -44.10
N LYS A 42 3.07 -26.51 -43.45
CA LYS A 42 3.23 -26.34 -41.99
C LYS A 42 3.02 -24.89 -41.57
N THR A 43 3.67 -23.94 -42.23
CA THR A 43 3.53 -22.49 -41.95
C THR A 43 2.09 -22.04 -42.13
N LEU A 44 1.45 -22.43 -43.24
CA LEU A 44 0.06 -22.09 -43.49
C LEU A 44 -0.88 -22.71 -42.45
N SER A 45 -0.66 -23.97 -42.09
CA SER A 45 -1.45 -24.65 -41.06
C SER A 45 -1.34 -23.95 -39.71
N GLN A 46 -0.14 -23.51 -39.31
CA GLN A 46 0.05 -22.73 -38.08
C GLN A 46 -0.69 -21.39 -38.13
N LEU A 47 -0.67 -20.71 -39.28
CA LEU A 47 -1.38 -19.44 -39.49
C LEU A 47 -2.90 -19.62 -39.36
N ILE A 48 -3.48 -20.59 -40.07
CA ILE A 48 -4.92 -20.89 -40.06
C ILE A 48 -5.39 -21.26 -38.66
N ASN A 49 -4.60 -22.02 -37.91
CA ASN A 49 -4.92 -22.44 -36.55
C ASN A 49 -4.62 -21.37 -35.47
N GLY A 50 -4.24 -20.15 -35.85
CA GLY A 50 -3.94 -19.06 -34.89
C GLY A 50 -2.68 -19.27 -34.06
N GLN A 51 -1.76 -20.12 -34.52
CA GLN A 51 -0.51 -20.45 -33.83
C GLN A 51 0.70 -19.64 -34.32
N ALA A 52 0.55 -18.91 -35.43
CA ALA A 52 1.57 -18.05 -35.99
C ALA A 52 0.95 -16.76 -36.53
N ASN A 53 1.61 -15.64 -36.29
CA ASN A 53 1.20 -14.34 -36.80
C ASN A 53 1.55 -14.20 -38.29
N ILE A 54 0.83 -13.32 -39.00
CA ILE A 54 1.24 -12.89 -40.34
C ILE A 54 2.55 -12.09 -40.23
N SER A 55 3.60 -12.61 -40.86
CA SER A 55 4.86 -11.90 -41.03
C SER A 55 4.80 -10.93 -42.22
N ASN A 56 5.74 -9.99 -42.28
CA ASN A 56 5.86 -9.08 -43.43
C ASN A 56 6.07 -9.81 -44.77
N ASP A 57 6.73 -10.97 -44.76
CA ASP A 57 6.90 -11.82 -45.97
C ASP A 57 5.57 -12.45 -46.40
N LEU A 58 4.83 -13.02 -45.44
CA LEU A 58 3.53 -13.62 -45.71
C LEU A 58 2.51 -12.57 -46.17
N ALA A 59 2.51 -11.37 -45.59
CA ALA A 59 1.67 -10.25 -46.02
C ALA A 59 1.98 -9.84 -47.48
N LYS A 60 3.26 -9.76 -47.85
CA LYS A 60 3.68 -9.51 -49.26
C LYS A 60 3.18 -10.59 -50.20
N LYS A 61 3.37 -11.86 -49.85
CA LYS A 61 2.92 -13.00 -50.68
C LYS A 61 1.41 -13.04 -50.83
N LEU A 62 0.67 -12.88 -49.74
CA LEU A 62 -0.80 -12.80 -49.74
C LEU A 62 -1.31 -11.63 -50.59
N SER A 63 -0.67 -10.46 -50.48
CA SER A 63 -1.03 -9.26 -51.27
C SER A 63 -0.88 -9.51 -52.78
N ALA A 64 0.25 -10.09 -53.19
CA ALA A 64 0.52 -10.40 -54.58
C ALA A 64 -0.39 -11.49 -55.13
N MET A 65 -0.67 -12.53 -54.34
CA MET A 65 -1.50 -13.66 -54.76
C MET A 65 -2.99 -13.31 -54.87
N LEU A 66 -3.51 -12.48 -53.95
CA LEU A 66 -4.94 -12.17 -53.83
C LEU A 66 -5.32 -10.81 -54.43
N GLY A 67 -4.35 -10.07 -55.00
CA GLY A 67 -4.59 -8.74 -55.56
C GLY A 67 -5.00 -7.70 -54.51
N THR A 68 -4.58 -7.88 -53.25
CA THR A 68 -4.85 -6.96 -52.12
C THR A 68 -3.60 -6.15 -51.79
N SER A 69 -3.66 -5.23 -50.82
CA SER A 69 -2.47 -4.51 -50.34
C SER A 69 -1.79 -5.24 -49.17
N VAL A 70 -0.48 -5.04 -49.01
CA VAL A 70 0.27 -5.52 -47.82
C VAL A 70 -0.34 -4.97 -46.53
N GLU A 71 -0.78 -3.72 -46.57
CA GLU A 71 -1.40 -3.02 -45.44
C GLU A 71 -2.67 -3.70 -44.96
N VAL A 72 -3.50 -4.27 -45.85
CA VAL A 72 -4.71 -5.02 -45.44
C VAL A 72 -4.32 -6.16 -44.49
N TRP A 73 -3.32 -6.96 -44.84
CA TRP A 73 -2.90 -8.10 -44.03
C TRP A 73 -2.22 -7.70 -42.72
N GLN A 74 -1.41 -6.65 -42.75
CA GLN A 74 -0.80 -6.09 -41.54
C GLN A 74 -1.88 -5.51 -40.60
N ASN A 75 -2.88 -4.82 -41.14
CA ASN A 75 -3.98 -4.26 -40.37
C ASN A 75 -4.86 -5.35 -39.75
N LEU A 76 -5.11 -6.46 -40.44
CA LEU A 76 -5.79 -7.62 -39.86
C LEU A 76 -5.02 -8.19 -38.66
N GLN A 77 -3.70 -8.37 -38.79
CA GLN A 77 -2.87 -8.82 -37.68
C GLN A 77 -2.86 -7.83 -36.52
N ASN A 78 -2.69 -6.53 -36.80
CA ASN A 78 -2.70 -5.49 -35.77
C ASN A 78 -4.05 -5.42 -35.04
N THR A 79 -5.17 -5.55 -35.77
CA THR A 79 -6.52 -5.55 -35.18
C THR A 79 -6.70 -6.76 -34.25
N TYR A 80 -6.24 -7.94 -34.67
CA TYR A 80 -6.25 -9.14 -33.83
C TYR A 80 -5.41 -8.96 -32.56
N ASP A 81 -4.17 -8.47 -32.69
CA ASP A 81 -3.27 -8.27 -31.56
C ASP A 81 -3.84 -7.23 -30.57
N GLN A 82 -4.46 -6.15 -31.06
CA GLN A 82 -5.18 -5.18 -30.22
C GLN A 82 -6.33 -5.83 -29.46
N LYS A 83 -7.13 -6.67 -30.11
CA LYS A 83 -8.22 -7.39 -29.45
C LYS A 83 -7.72 -8.39 -28.40
N LEU A 84 -6.59 -9.05 -28.63
CA LEU A 84 -5.96 -9.88 -27.59
C LEU A 84 -5.53 -9.06 -26.37
N ILE A 85 -4.98 -7.86 -26.58
CA ILE A 85 -4.64 -6.93 -25.49
C ILE A 85 -5.90 -6.52 -24.72
N GLU A 86 -6.98 -6.16 -25.42
CA GLU A 86 -8.27 -5.82 -24.78
C GLU A 86 -8.82 -7.00 -23.95
N ILE A 87 -8.77 -8.23 -24.50
CA ILE A 87 -9.17 -9.45 -23.79
C ILE A 87 -8.32 -9.65 -22.53
N GLN A 88 -7.01 -9.48 -22.63
CA GLN A 88 -6.11 -9.66 -21.48
C GLN A 88 -6.36 -8.59 -20.41
N GLN A 89 -6.55 -7.33 -20.80
CA GLN A 89 -6.92 -6.25 -19.89
C GLN A 89 -8.24 -6.51 -19.16
N ALA A 90 -9.26 -7.01 -19.88
CA ALA A 90 -10.53 -7.38 -19.27
C ALA A 90 -10.36 -8.50 -18.23
N LYS A 91 -9.59 -9.56 -18.56
CA LYS A 91 -9.26 -10.64 -17.63
C LYS A 91 -8.52 -10.14 -16.39
N ASP A 92 -7.57 -9.22 -16.57
CA ASP A 92 -6.80 -8.66 -15.47
C ASP A 92 -7.64 -7.74 -14.57
N ILE A 93 -8.59 -7.00 -15.13
CA ILE A 93 -9.56 -6.23 -14.36
C ILE A 93 -10.47 -7.17 -13.55
N ASP A 94 -11.00 -8.22 -14.17
CA ASP A 94 -11.86 -9.20 -13.50
C ASP A 94 -11.12 -9.91 -12.37
N ALA A 95 -9.84 -10.24 -12.56
CA ALA A 95 -8.99 -10.80 -11.51
C ALA A 95 -8.72 -9.82 -10.34
N GLN A 96 -8.72 -8.51 -10.60
CA GLN A 96 -8.53 -7.48 -9.58
C GLN A 96 -9.85 -7.06 -8.91
N ALA A 97 -11.00 -7.40 -9.48
CA ALA A 97 -12.31 -7.01 -8.99
C ALA A 97 -12.55 -7.44 -7.53
N GLU A 98 -12.11 -8.64 -7.15
CA GLU A 98 -12.22 -9.12 -5.77
C GLU A 98 -11.36 -8.31 -4.80
N LEU A 99 -10.15 -7.92 -5.20
CA LEU A 99 -9.27 -7.09 -4.36
C LEU A 99 -9.85 -5.70 -4.12
N VAL A 100 -10.48 -5.10 -5.13
CA VAL A 100 -11.12 -3.79 -5.00
C VAL A 100 -12.29 -3.84 -4.01
N LYS A 101 -13.02 -4.95 -3.92
CA LYS A 101 -14.11 -5.11 -2.94
C LYS A 101 -13.60 -5.13 -1.50
N GLU A 102 -12.36 -5.58 -1.30
CA GLU A 102 -11.71 -5.61 0.02
C GLU A 102 -11.16 -4.24 0.46
N ILE A 103 -11.00 -3.31 -0.47
CA ILE A 103 -10.52 -1.95 -0.22
C ILE A 103 -11.71 -1.01 -0.02
N ASP A 104 -11.68 -0.21 1.04
CA ASP A 104 -12.67 0.85 1.24
C ASP A 104 -12.42 2.00 0.25
N TYR A 105 -12.97 1.90 -0.97
CA TYR A 105 -12.80 2.93 -1.99
C TYR A 105 -13.31 4.31 -1.53
N LYS A 106 -14.33 4.36 -0.66
CA LYS A 106 -14.88 5.61 -0.15
C LYS A 106 -13.85 6.38 0.67
N TYR A 107 -13.00 5.68 1.43
CA TYR A 107 -11.86 6.30 2.12
C TYR A 107 -10.99 7.13 1.17
N PHE A 108 -10.64 6.57 0.01
CA PHE A 108 -9.78 7.28 -0.96
C PHE A 108 -10.49 8.42 -1.68
N VAL A 109 -11.82 8.32 -1.86
CA VAL A 109 -12.60 9.46 -2.37
C VAL A 109 -12.61 10.60 -1.35
N ASP A 110 -12.86 10.29 -0.08
CA ASP A 110 -13.07 11.29 0.97
C ASP A 110 -11.74 11.92 1.46
N GLU A 111 -10.68 11.12 1.59
CA GLU A 111 -9.39 11.53 2.19
C GLU A 111 -8.32 11.93 1.17
N VAL A 112 -8.38 11.37 -0.05
CA VAL A 112 -7.37 11.54 -1.10
C VAL A 112 -7.94 12.26 -2.34
N GLY A 113 -9.27 12.40 -2.44
CA GLY A 113 -9.90 13.07 -3.57
C GLY A 113 -9.98 12.23 -4.85
N LEU A 114 -9.96 10.89 -4.76
CA LEU A 114 -10.19 10.04 -5.93
C LEU A 114 -11.57 10.30 -6.54
N GLN A 115 -11.67 10.15 -7.86
CA GLN A 115 -12.94 10.31 -8.57
C GLN A 115 -13.97 9.31 -8.07
N LYS A 116 -15.14 9.81 -7.65
CA LYS A 116 -16.26 8.97 -7.22
C LYS A 116 -16.81 8.18 -8.41
N THR A 117 -16.85 6.87 -8.29
CA THR A 117 -17.40 5.97 -9.32
C THR A 117 -18.05 4.73 -8.69
N ARG A 118 -18.99 4.12 -9.43
CA ARG A 118 -19.62 2.83 -9.07
C ARG A 118 -19.04 1.67 -9.88
N SER A 119 -18.40 1.96 -11.03
CA SER A 119 -17.78 0.98 -11.90
C SER A 119 -16.57 0.33 -11.21
N ILE A 120 -16.48 -1.00 -11.22
CA ILE A 120 -15.32 -1.73 -10.68
C ILE A 120 -14.08 -1.40 -11.51
N ASN A 121 -14.21 -1.35 -12.84
CA ASN A 121 -13.12 -1.05 -13.77
C ASN A 121 -12.50 0.32 -13.46
N ASP A 122 -13.35 1.33 -13.25
CA ASP A 122 -12.88 2.67 -12.90
C ASP A 122 -12.20 2.69 -11.52
N LYS A 123 -12.73 1.92 -10.54
CA LYS A 123 -12.08 1.80 -9.23
C LYS A 123 -10.70 1.16 -9.34
N VAL A 124 -10.56 0.07 -10.11
CA VAL A 124 -9.27 -0.58 -10.39
C VAL A 124 -8.32 0.45 -11.00
N ALA A 125 -8.74 1.13 -12.08
CA ALA A 125 -7.91 2.11 -12.78
C ALA A 125 -7.49 3.27 -11.86
N ASN A 126 -8.41 3.83 -11.07
CA ASN A 126 -8.14 4.93 -10.15
C ASN A 126 -7.17 4.51 -9.05
N LEU A 127 -7.36 3.33 -8.45
CA LEU A 127 -6.46 2.82 -7.41
C LEU A 127 -5.07 2.49 -7.96
N CYS A 128 -4.98 1.79 -9.10
CA CYS A 128 -3.70 1.50 -9.76
C CYS A 128 -2.92 2.77 -10.08
N LYS A 129 -3.59 3.76 -10.68
CA LYS A 129 -3.00 5.08 -10.98
C LYS A 129 -2.52 5.78 -9.70
N TYR A 130 -3.32 5.78 -8.65
CA TYR A 130 -2.99 6.44 -7.39
C TYR A 130 -1.82 5.78 -6.66
N PHE A 131 -1.84 4.45 -6.54
CA PHE A 131 -0.75 3.69 -5.91
C PHE A 131 0.49 3.56 -6.79
N LYS A 132 0.40 3.95 -8.07
CA LYS A 132 1.44 3.82 -9.10
C LYS A 132 1.86 2.36 -9.31
N VAL A 133 0.87 1.48 -9.42
CA VAL A 133 1.07 0.04 -9.71
C VAL A 133 0.34 -0.31 -11.00
N ALA A 134 0.90 -1.26 -11.76
CA ALA A 134 0.24 -1.80 -12.96
C ALA A 134 -0.95 -2.72 -12.58
N ASP A 135 -0.88 -3.35 -11.41
CA ASP A 135 -1.85 -4.34 -10.95
C ASP A 135 -1.88 -4.37 -9.41
N LEU A 136 -3.07 -4.37 -8.81
CA LEU A 136 -3.25 -4.42 -7.36
C LEU A 136 -2.74 -5.73 -6.72
N ARG A 137 -2.69 -6.84 -7.46
CA ARG A 137 -2.15 -8.12 -6.98
C ARG A 137 -0.66 -8.02 -6.67
N ILE A 138 0.08 -7.10 -7.30
CA ILE A 138 1.49 -6.83 -6.99
C ILE A 138 1.63 -6.36 -5.55
N MET A 139 0.63 -5.63 -5.04
CA MET A 139 0.60 -5.19 -3.65
C MET A 139 0.34 -6.33 -2.66
N LEU A 140 0.09 -7.57 -3.09
CA LEU A 140 0.06 -8.74 -2.20
C LEU A 140 1.43 -9.43 -2.08
N GLN A 141 2.37 -9.15 -2.99
CA GLN A 141 3.70 -9.75 -2.96
C GLN A 141 4.50 -9.30 -1.72
N PRO A 142 5.22 -10.19 -1.03
CA PRO A 142 6.01 -9.88 0.18
C PRO A 142 6.90 -8.64 0.02
N ASP A 143 7.47 -8.47 -1.17
CA ASP A 143 8.50 -7.47 -1.44
C ASP A 143 7.98 -6.06 -1.75
N PHE A 144 6.67 -5.86 -1.87
CA PHE A 144 6.10 -4.59 -2.32
C PHE A 144 6.44 -3.40 -1.40
N LEU A 145 6.45 -3.66 -0.09
CA LEU A 145 6.71 -2.65 0.95
C LEU A 145 7.48 -3.26 2.13
N ILE A 146 8.51 -4.08 1.87
CA ILE A 146 9.39 -4.79 2.85
C ILE A 146 9.74 -3.93 4.08
N ASN A 147 9.78 -2.62 3.91
CA ASN A 147 10.18 -1.62 4.89
C ASN A 147 9.08 -1.20 5.89
N PHE A 148 7.86 -1.72 5.79
CA PHE A 148 6.75 -1.32 6.64
C PHE A 148 6.15 -2.48 7.43
N ARG A 149 6.32 -2.38 8.75
CA ARG A 149 5.63 -3.11 9.82
C ARG A 149 4.91 -4.40 9.38
N SER A 150 5.65 -5.51 9.39
CA SER A 150 5.06 -6.85 9.50
C SER A 150 4.50 -7.00 10.90
N SER A 151 3.24 -6.61 11.13
CA SER A 151 2.51 -7.11 12.28
C SER A 151 2.38 -8.64 12.08
N PRO A 152 2.71 -9.49 13.07
CA PRO A 152 2.61 -10.95 12.94
C PRO A 152 1.19 -11.51 12.72
N SER A 153 0.20 -10.63 12.56
CA SER A 153 -1.24 -10.92 12.63
C SER A 153 -1.99 -10.59 11.34
N PHE A 154 -1.28 -10.48 10.21
CA PHE A 154 -1.94 -10.42 8.90
C PHE A 154 -2.42 -11.81 8.51
N ASN A 155 -3.66 -12.13 8.92
CA ASN A 155 -4.26 -13.45 8.70
C ASN A 155 -5.04 -13.53 7.38
N SER A 156 -5.06 -12.47 6.56
CA SER A 156 -5.79 -12.43 5.29
C SER A 156 -5.21 -11.41 4.29
N ASP A 157 -5.37 -11.71 3.00
CA ASP A 157 -5.03 -10.81 1.88
C ASP A 157 -5.70 -9.44 2.03
N LYS A 158 -6.93 -9.41 2.56
CA LYS A 158 -7.67 -8.19 2.91
C LYS A 158 -6.86 -7.27 3.83
N ASN A 159 -6.20 -7.81 4.85
CA ASN A 159 -5.41 -6.97 5.75
C ASN A 159 -4.12 -6.49 5.09
N ILE A 160 -3.49 -7.34 4.28
CA ILE A 160 -2.25 -7.02 3.56
C ILE A 160 -2.47 -5.91 2.54
N ILE A 161 -3.51 -6.00 1.71
CA ILE A 161 -3.78 -4.98 0.69
C ILE A 161 -4.11 -3.63 1.32
N ASN A 162 -4.94 -3.62 2.39
CA ASN A 162 -5.33 -2.39 3.06
C ASN A 162 -4.17 -1.77 3.85
N SER A 163 -3.29 -2.57 4.48
CA SER A 163 -2.11 -2.04 5.16
C SER A 163 -1.19 -1.32 4.17
N ARG A 164 -0.91 -1.98 3.04
CA ARG A 164 -0.05 -1.48 1.97
C ARG A 164 -0.65 -0.28 1.25
N ALA A 165 -1.96 -0.27 1.03
CA ALA A 165 -2.67 0.88 0.48
C ALA A 165 -2.59 2.12 1.39
N TRP A 166 -2.78 1.93 2.70
CA TRP A 166 -2.64 3.02 3.67
C TRP A 166 -1.20 3.55 3.75
N ILE A 167 -0.23 2.65 3.77
CA ILE A 167 1.19 2.97 3.76
C ILE A 167 1.58 3.73 2.47
N GLN A 168 1.17 3.24 1.31
CA GLN A 168 1.48 3.87 0.02
C GLN A 168 0.86 5.27 -0.06
N THR A 169 -0.31 5.46 0.56
CA THR A 169 -0.94 6.78 0.71
C THR A 169 -0.07 7.71 1.53
N ALA A 170 0.46 7.25 2.67
CA ALA A 170 1.37 8.05 3.47
C ALA A 170 2.63 8.46 2.69
N ILE A 171 3.21 7.54 1.90
CA ILE A 171 4.36 7.84 1.05
C ILE A 171 4.01 8.90 0.01
N ASN A 172 2.85 8.77 -0.65
CA ASN A 172 2.43 9.73 -1.67
C ASN A 172 2.30 11.13 -1.09
N ILE A 173 1.62 11.28 0.04
CA ILE A 173 1.43 12.57 0.75
C ILE A 173 2.77 13.12 1.24
N SER A 174 3.65 12.25 1.74
CA SER A 174 4.95 12.69 2.27
C SER A 174 5.83 13.38 1.25
N LYS A 175 5.60 13.17 -0.06
CA LYS A 175 6.39 13.78 -1.14
C LYS A 175 6.28 15.29 -1.12
N ASP A 176 5.12 15.82 -0.77
CA ASP A 176 4.80 17.25 -0.72
C ASP A 176 5.26 17.90 0.60
N ILE A 177 5.85 17.13 1.51
CA ILE A 177 6.39 17.63 2.79
C ILE A 177 7.89 17.85 2.64
N GLU A 178 8.30 19.12 2.66
CA GLU A 178 9.71 19.50 2.69
C GLU A 178 10.34 19.25 4.05
N THR A 179 11.56 18.68 4.06
CA THR A 179 12.29 18.35 5.29
C THR A 179 13.77 18.66 5.13
N LYS A 180 14.47 18.91 6.24
CA LYS A 180 15.94 18.96 6.29
C LYS A 180 16.55 17.55 6.19
N PRO A 181 17.87 17.38 6.05
CA PRO A 181 18.50 16.07 6.18
C PRO A 181 18.31 15.46 7.58
N TYR A 182 18.15 14.14 7.63
CA TYR A 182 17.87 13.43 8.88
C TYR A 182 18.95 13.65 9.93
N ASN A 183 18.53 13.99 11.16
CA ASN A 183 19.43 14.18 12.29
C ASN A 183 18.89 13.55 13.57
N ALA A 184 19.47 12.40 13.95
CA ALA A 184 19.08 11.65 15.14
C ALA A 184 19.34 12.42 16.46
N ALA A 185 20.41 13.21 16.54
CA ALA A 185 20.72 13.98 17.74
C ALA A 185 19.68 15.10 17.96
N LYS A 186 19.27 15.75 16.87
CA LYS A 186 18.22 16.77 16.89
C LYS A 186 16.86 16.18 17.29
N LEU A 187 16.49 15.02 16.72
CA LEU A 187 15.29 14.30 17.11
C LEU A 187 15.29 13.97 18.60
N LYS A 188 16.40 13.41 19.12
CA LYS A 188 16.57 13.13 20.56
C LYS A 188 16.43 14.39 21.41
N GLY A 189 16.98 15.52 20.96
CA GLY A 189 16.87 16.82 21.63
C GLY A 189 15.44 17.34 21.74
N TYR A 190 14.57 17.03 20.76
CA TYR A 190 13.16 17.44 20.78
C TYR A 190 12.22 16.47 21.50
N LEU A 191 12.67 15.27 21.87
CA LEU A 191 11.83 14.30 22.58
C LEU A 191 11.18 14.84 23.88
N PRO A 192 11.87 15.63 24.73
CA PRO A 192 11.24 16.23 25.91
C PRO A 192 10.12 17.22 25.54
N GLU A 193 10.31 18.01 24.47
CA GLU A 193 9.29 18.93 23.97
C GLU A 193 8.06 18.17 23.46
N LEU A 194 8.27 17.13 22.65
CA LEU A 194 7.21 16.24 22.15
C LEU A 194 6.44 15.57 23.28
N ARG A 195 7.13 15.10 24.33
CA ARG A 195 6.50 14.51 25.52
C ARG A 195 5.62 15.52 26.26
N GLY A 196 6.11 16.75 26.40
CA GLY A 196 5.36 17.85 27.02
C GLY A 196 4.13 18.30 26.24
N MET A 197 4.03 17.96 24.95
CA MET A 197 2.84 18.26 24.15
C MET A 197 1.63 17.38 24.47
N THR A 198 1.79 16.32 25.26
CA THR A 198 0.68 15.40 25.61
C THR A 198 -0.49 16.09 26.28
N VAL A 199 -0.25 17.18 27.03
CA VAL A 199 -1.28 17.99 27.71
C VAL A 199 -1.87 19.11 26.84
N LYS A 200 -1.37 19.30 25.61
CA LYS A 200 -1.83 20.34 24.69
C LYS A 200 -2.93 19.80 23.77
N LYS A 201 -3.74 20.71 23.21
CA LYS A 201 -4.76 20.32 22.23
C LYS A 201 -4.14 20.07 20.85
N PRO A 202 -4.76 19.24 19.99
CA PRO A 202 -4.27 18.95 18.64
C PRO A 202 -3.98 20.20 17.79
N LYS A 203 -4.80 21.25 17.89
CA LYS A 203 -4.60 22.51 17.16
C LYS A 203 -3.31 23.24 17.56
N GLU A 204 -2.81 22.99 18.76
CA GLU A 204 -1.59 23.61 19.29
C GLU A 204 -0.35 22.74 19.01
N PHE A 205 -0.42 21.43 19.28
CA PHE A 205 0.76 20.57 19.13
C PHE A 205 1.01 20.15 17.69
N LEU A 206 -0.02 19.98 16.85
CA LEU A 206 0.20 19.46 15.50
C LEU A 206 1.09 20.36 14.65
N PRO A 207 0.86 21.69 14.53
CA PRO A 207 1.74 22.55 13.73
C PRO A 207 3.20 22.46 14.19
N ARG A 208 3.41 22.56 15.50
CA ARG A 208 4.75 22.48 16.10
C ARG A 208 5.41 21.11 15.90
N MET A 209 4.62 20.04 15.96
CA MET A 209 5.10 18.68 15.70
C MET A 209 5.55 18.49 14.26
N HIS A 210 4.83 19.05 13.28
CA HIS A 210 5.25 19.03 11.87
C HIS A 210 6.57 19.79 11.68
N GLU A 211 6.73 20.96 12.32
CA GLU A 211 7.99 21.72 12.29
C GLU A 211 9.17 20.92 12.85
N ILE A 212 9.00 20.34 14.06
CA ILE A 212 10.03 19.54 14.72
C ILE A 212 10.46 18.37 13.83
N PHE A 213 9.50 17.63 13.28
CA PHE A 213 9.81 16.49 12.43
C PHE A 213 10.47 16.89 11.12
N ALA A 214 9.97 17.92 10.43
CA ALA A 214 10.58 18.45 9.22
C ALA A 214 12.03 18.91 9.47
N GLU A 215 12.28 19.54 10.61
CA GLU A 215 13.60 19.96 11.05
C GLU A 215 14.56 18.81 11.34
N CYS A 216 14.04 17.63 11.67
CA CYS A 216 14.79 16.40 11.94
C CYS A 216 14.93 15.49 10.73
N GLY A 217 14.43 15.92 9.56
CA GLY A 217 14.40 15.11 8.32
C GLY A 217 13.34 14.02 8.29
N ILE A 218 12.23 14.26 8.98
CA ILE A 218 11.09 13.36 9.07
C ILE A 218 9.86 14.04 8.46
N ALA A 219 9.35 13.47 7.36
CA ALA A 219 8.07 13.83 6.79
C ALA A 219 6.97 13.16 7.63
N PHE A 220 6.42 13.92 8.57
CA PHE A 220 5.34 13.45 9.43
C PHE A 220 4.00 13.51 8.70
N VAL A 221 3.29 12.38 8.64
CA VAL A 221 2.00 12.26 7.97
C VAL A 221 0.97 11.72 8.96
N LEU A 222 -0.06 12.52 9.23
CA LEU A 222 -1.23 12.08 10.00
C LEU A 222 -2.35 11.69 9.03
N LEU A 223 -2.72 10.41 9.02
CA LEU A 223 -3.72 9.88 8.09
C LEU A 223 -4.91 9.25 8.82
N PRO A 224 -6.13 9.34 8.28
CA PRO A 224 -7.24 8.62 8.86
C PRO A 224 -7.06 7.12 8.82
N HIS A 225 -7.68 6.41 9.77
CA HIS A 225 -7.66 4.96 9.79
C HIS A 225 -8.34 4.37 8.56
N LEU A 226 -7.61 3.56 7.79
CA LEU A 226 -8.21 2.72 6.75
C LEU A 226 -8.68 1.40 7.36
N LYS A 227 -9.96 1.07 7.16
CA LYS A 227 -10.56 -0.18 7.63
C LYS A 227 -9.72 -1.40 7.20
N ASN A 228 -9.61 -2.38 8.09
CA ASN A 228 -8.83 -3.63 7.86
C ASN A 228 -7.33 -3.46 7.64
N SER A 229 -6.76 -2.25 7.64
CA SER A 229 -5.31 -2.07 7.48
C SER A 229 -4.49 -2.72 8.59
N GLY A 230 -5.00 -2.79 9.83
CA GLY A 230 -4.25 -3.33 10.98
C GLY A 230 -3.02 -2.51 11.38
N VAL A 231 -2.72 -1.42 10.67
CA VAL A 231 -1.62 -0.50 10.96
C VAL A 231 -2.07 0.50 12.02
N ASN A 232 -1.16 0.96 12.89
CA ASN A 232 -1.36 2.09 13.82
C ASN A 232 -0.37 3.22 13.51
N GLY A 233 0.86 2.84 13.14
CA GLY A 233 1.88 3.73 12.62
C GLY A 233 2.81 2.96 11.68
N ALA A 234 3.64 3.72 10.99
CA ALA A 234 4.49 3.24 9.92
C ALA A 234 5.71 4.16 9.76
N VAL A 235 6.89 3.57 9.65
CA VAL A 235 8.14 4.29 9.36
C VAL A 235 8.77 3.73 8.10
N LYS A 236 9.22 4.60 7.19
CA LYS A 236 9.99 4.22 6.01
C LYS A 236 11.05 5.25 5.67
N TRP A 237 12.24 4.75 5.40
CA TRP A 237 13.33 5.52 4.82
C TRP A 237 13.10 5.62 3.31
N VAL A 238 13.00 6.84 2.81
CA VAL A 238 12.86 7.12 1.36
C VAL A 238 14.24 7.28 0.74
N THR A 239 15.14 7.94 1.46
CA THR A 239 16.57 8.07 1.19
C THR A 239 17.34 7.84 2.49
N ASP A 240 18.67 7.87 2.45
CA ASP A 240 19.51 7.78 3.65
C ASP A 240 19.30 8.92 4.64
N ASP A 241 18.74 10.04 4.19
CA ASP A 241 18.56 11.28 4.94
C ASP A 241 17.10 11.78 5.00
N ARG A 242 16.13 11.03 4.46
CA ARG A 242 14.70 11.37 4.53
C ARG A 242 13.87 10.19 5.01
N VAL A 243 13.12 10.44 6.08
CA VAL A 243 12.25 9.45 6.72
C VAL A 243 10.80 9.88 6.60
N VAL A 244 9.90 8.93 6.33
CA VAL A 244 8.45 9.12 6.46
C VAL A 244 8.03 8.47 7.77
N LEU A 245 7.39 9.25 8.65
CA LEU A 245 6.74 8.76 9.86
C LEU A 245 5.25 9.03 9.72
N ALA A 246 4.47 7.96 9.59
CA ALA A 246 3.04 8.05 9.42
C ALA A 246 2.33 7.44 10.62
N ILE A 247 1.31 8.12 11.13
CA ILE A 247 0.46 7.63 12.21
C ILE A 247 -0.98 7.74 11.78
N ASN A 248 -1.78 6.76 12.18
CA ASN A 248 -3.21 6.86 11.96
C ASN A 248 -3.93 7.51 13.14
N ASN A 249 -5.13 8.03 12.86
CA ASN A 249 -6.02 8.51 13.91
C ASN A 249 -6.92 7.39 14.50
N ARG A 250 -6.56 6.10 14.33
CA ARG A 250 -7.42 4.98 14.76
C ARG A 250 -7.54 4.98 16.27
N GLY A 251 -8.78 5.02 16.75
CA GLY A 251 -9.02 5.06 18.19
C GLY A 251 -8.39 6.28 18.80
N VAL A 252 -8.85 7.44 18.30
CA VAL A 252 -8.56 8.87 18.55
C VAL A 252 -8.26 9.31 19.99
N TYR A 253 -8.04 8.41 20.91
CA TYR A 253 -7.65 8.72 22.27
C TYR A 253 -6.18 9.14 22.35
N ALA A 254 -5.93 10.17 23.16
CA ALA A 254 -4.61 10.74 23.38
C ALA A 254 -3.56 9.68 23.71
N ASP A 255 -3.90 8.71 24.58
CA ASP A 255 -3.00 7.64 25.00
C ASP A 255 -2.49 6.78 23.84
N LYS A 256 -3.37 6.34 22.95
CA LYS A 256 -3.00 5.51 21.79
C LYS A 256 -2.14 6.29 20.81
N PHE A 257 -2.52 7.54 20.54
CA PHE A 257 -1.76 8.42 19.65
C PHE A 257 -0.31 8.61 20.15
N TRP A 258 -0.13 9.01 21.42
CA TRP A 258 1.19 9.29 21.97
C TRP A 258 2.03 8.02 22.12
N PHE A 259 1.45 6.90 22.55
CA PHE A 259 2.18 5.64 22.60
C PHE A 259 2.66 5.20 21.21
N SER A 260 1.77 5.22 20.21
CA SER A 260 2.16 4.91 18.83
C SER A 260 3.20 5.89 18.30
N LEU A 261 3.11 7.18 18.61
CA LEU A 261 4.12 8.16 18.20
C LEU A 261 5.51 7.85 18.74
N PHE A 262 5.65 7.63 20.06
CA PHE A 262 6.96 7.31 20.63
C PHE A 262 7.48 5.93 20.18
N HIS A 263 6.58 4.98 19.91
CA HIS A 263 6.94 3.68 19.30
C HIS A 263 7.53 3.88 17.90
N GLU A 264 6.86 4.64 17.03
CA GLU A 264 7.37 4.93 15.68
C GLU A 264 8.66 5.78 15.71
N ILE A 265 8.77 6.76 16.62
CA ILE A 265 10.02 7.51 16.80
C ILE A 265 11.18 6.56 17.16
N ARG A 266 10.93 5.53 17.98
CA ARG A 266 11.96 4.54 18.27
C ARG A 266 12.39 3.79 17.02
N HIS A 267 11.46 3.40 16.14
CA HIS A 267 11.82 2.79 14.86
C HIS A 267 12.66 3.69 13.96
N VAL A 268 12.39 5.00 13.95
CA VAL A 268 13.25 5.98 13.28
C VAL A 268 14.66 5.95 13.88
N LEU A 269 14.77 6.02 15.21
CA LEU A 269 16.07 6.02 15.91
C LEU A 269 16.85 4.71 15.78
N GLN A 270 16.16 3.57 15.67
CA GLN A 270 16.77 2.27 15.49
C GLN A 270 17.36 2.08 14.08
N GLN A 271 16.89 2.85 13.09
CA GLN A 271 17.15 2.63 11.66
C GLN A 271 16.92 1.16 11.27
N LYS A 272 15.79 0.60 11.72
CA LYS A 272 15.42 -0.83 11.64
C LYS A 272 15.82 -1.51 10.33
N ILE A 273 15.66 -0.82 9.19
CA ILE A 273 16.02 -1.28 7.85
C ILE A 273 17.52 -1.61 7.72
N LYS A 274 18.43 -0.71 8.12
CA LYS A 274 19.88 -0.96 8.01
C LYS A 274 20.33 -2.18 8.81
N LYS A 275 19.56 -2.58 9.84
CA LYS A 275 19.89 -3.72 10.71
C LYS A 275 19.28 -5.04 10.24
N VAL A 276 18.08 -5.02 9.64
CA VAL A 276 17.42 -6.25 9.16
C VAL A 276 18.03 -6.76 7.85
N PHE A 277 18.49 -5.86 6.97
CA PHE A 277 19.10 -6.24 5.68
C PHE A 277 20.52 -6.83 5.77
N ILE A 278 21.16 -6.81 6.95
CA ILE A 278 22.48 -7.44 7.17
C ILE A 278 22.34 -8.96 7.40
N SER A 279 21.12 -9.45 7.62
CA SER A 279 20.85 -10.86 7.91
C SER A 279 20.74 -11.72 6.64
N SER A 280 21.25 -12.95 6.72
CA SER A 280 21.32 -13.88 5.58
C SER A 280 20.15 -14.86 5.51
N THR A 281 19.31 -14.96 6.56
CA THR A 281 18.22 -15.95 6.66
C THR A 281 16.90 -15.33 7.15
N LEU A 282 15.77 -15.94 6.78
CA LEU A 282 14.44 -15.47 7.17
C LEU A 282 14.19 -15.52 8.69
N GLU A 283 14.72 -16.54 9.38
CA GLU A 283 14.55 -16.70 10.83
C GLU A 283 15.27 -15.61 11.62
N GLU A 284 16.51 -15.30 11.24
CA GLU A 284 17.26 -14.19 11.84
C GLU A 284 16.56 -12.85 11.63
N MET A 285 16.00 -12.60 10.43
CA MET A 285 15.22 -11.39 10.16
C MET A 285 14.00 -11.30 11.09
N MET A 286 13.28 -12.41 11.33
CA MET A 286 12.14 -12.45 12.23
C MET A 286 12.53 -12.18 13.70
N ASP A 287 13.63 -12.77 14.18
CA ASP A 287 14.12 -12.55 15.54
C ASP A 287 14.60 -11.10 15.77
N ILE A 288 15.36 -10.55 14.82
CA ILE A 288 15.77 -9.13 14.85
C ILE A 288 14.54 -8.24 14.86
N ASN A 289 13.55 -8.51 14.02
CA ASN A 289 12.30 -7.74 13.96
C ASN A 289 11.58 -7.75 15.31
N ASN A 290 11.41 -8.92 15.93
CA ASN A 290 10.77 -9.05 17.24
C ASN A 290 11.52 -8.29 18.34
N LYS A 291 12.84 -8.37 18.37
CA LYS A 291 13.67 -7.61 19.32
C LYS A 291 13.50 -6.10 19.16
N LEU A 292 13.42 -5.61 17.92
CA LEU A 292 13.22 -4.20 17.63
C LEU A 292 11.82 -3.71 18.03
N GLU A 293 10.77 -4.51 17.85
CA GLU A 293 9.41 -4.20 18.33
C GLU A 293 9.34 -4.12 19.86
N ILE A 294 9.92 -5.11 20.57
CA ILE A 294 9.97 -5.12 22.05
C ILE A 294 10.69 -3.88 22.58
N ASP A 295 11.81 -3.50 21.95
CA ASP A 295 12.55 -2.30 22.30
C ASP A 295 11.77 -1.01 21.99
N ALA A 296 10.99 -0.97 20.92
CA ALA A 296 10.08 0.15 20.60
C ALA A 296 8.96 0.32 21.63
N ASP A 297 8.30 -0.77 22.03
CA ASP A 297 7.28 -0.76 23.07
C ASP A 297 7.85 -0.34 24.43
N LYS A 298 9.03 -0.87 24.80
CA LYS A 298 9.73 -0.52 26.04
C LYS A 298 10.15 0.96 26.04
N PHE A 299 10.63 1.47 24.91
CA PHE A 299 10.99 2.88 24.76
C PHE A 299 9.75 3.77 24.93
N ALA A 300 8.66 3.51 24.20
CA ALA A 300 7.45 4.32 24.28
C ALA A 300 6.89 4.36 25.70
N LYS A 301 6.81 3.19 26.36
CA LYS A 301 6.43 3.07 27.78
C LYS A 301 7.29 3.99 28.67
N ASN A 302 8.60 3.77 28.65
CA ASN A 302 9.52 4.34 29.62
C ASN A 302 9.82 5.83 29.34
N TYR A 303 9.64 6.28 28.11
CA TYR A 303 9.83 7.69 27.77
C TYR A 303 8.62 8.52 28.20
N LEU A 304 7.40 8.01 28.01
CA LEU A 304 6.19 8.68 28.48
C LEU A 304 6.14 8.73 30.02
N ILE A 305 6.41 7.62 30.68
CA ILE A 305 6.47 7.53 32.15
C ILE A 305 7.79 6.86 32.52
N SER A 306 8.71 7.61 33.13
CA SER A 306 10.01 7.05 33.50
C SER A 306 9.85 5.92 34.53
N PRO A 307 10.75 4.92 34.55
CA PRO A 307 10.70 3.88 35.58
C PRO A 307 10.79 4.42 37.01
N GLU A 308 11.42 5.58 37.21
CA GLU A 308 11.49 6.27 38.50
C GLU A 308 10.13 6.87 38.87
N ASP A 309 9.50 7.63 37.96
CA ASP A 309 8.18 8.20 38.18
C ASP A 309 7.14 7.10 38.43
N TYR A 310 7.21 6.01 37.65
CA TYR A 310 6.30 4.88 37.80
C TYR A 310 6.43 4.20 39.16
N ARG A 311 7.67 4.06 39.68
CA ARG A 311 7.90 3.55 41.04
C ARG A 311 7.38 4.52 42.10
N ARG A 312 7.47 5.84 41.88
CA ARG A 312 6.92 6.84 42.81
C ARG A 312 5.40 6.82 42.87
N LEU A 313 4.72 6.51 41.76
CA LEU A 313 3.26 6.32 41.76
C LEU A 313 2.83 5.13 42.63
N ALA A 314 3.66 4.09 42.74
CA ALA A 314 3.37 2.86 43.50
C ALA A 314 1.94 2.32 43.26
N PRO A 315 1.52 2.12 42.00
CA PRO A 315 0.13 1.88 41.68
C PRO A 315 -0.36 0.55 42.24
N SER A 316 -1.62 0.55 42.70
CA SER A 316 -2.34 -0.66 43.13
C SER A 316 -3.67 -0.79 42.40
N ARG A 317 -4.36 -1.92 42.58
CA ARG A 317 -5.74 -2.11 42.06
C ARG A 317 -6.74 -1.06 42.55
N TYR A 318 -6.39 -0.35 43.64
CA TYR A 318 -7.21 0.68 44.26
C TYR A 318 -6.85 2.10 43.82
N THR A 319 -5.81 2.28 43.00
CA THR A 319 -5.42 3.61 42.49
C THR A 319 -6.65 4.31 41.90
N SER A 320 -6.97 5.47 42.43
CA SER A 320 -8.14 6.29 42.08
C SER A 320 -7.88 7.16 40.85
N ASP A 321 -8.96 7.67 40.25
CA ASP A 321 -8.85 8.59 39.12
C ASP A 321 -8.14 9.90 39.53
N ASP A 322 -8.36 10.37 40.77
CA ASP A 322 -7.74 11.58 41.31
C ASP A 322 -6.23 11.40 41.53
N GLU A 323 -5.79 10.26 42.08
CA GLU A 323 -4.37 9.93 42.20
C GLU A 323 -3.67 9.90 40.84
N ILE A 324 -4.35 9.35 39.81
CA ILE A 324 -3.83 9.33 38.43
C ILE A 324 -3.69 10.75 37.89
N VAL A 325 -4.69 11.61 38.09
CA VAL A 325 -4.66 13.01 37.62
C VAL A 325 -3.58 13.80 38.32
N GLU A 326 -3.47 13.67 39.65
CA GLU A 326 -2.44 14.34 40.44
C GLU A 326 -1.05 13.91 39.99
N PHE A 327 -0.80 12.60 39.89
CA PHE A 327 0.47 12.08 39.39
C PHE A 327 0.79 12.57 37.98
N ALA A 328 -0.16 12.50 37.06
CA ALA A 328 0.04 12.96 35.67
C ALA A 328 0.42 14.45 35.61
N LYS A 329 -0.19 15.27 36.47
CA LYS A 329 0.15 16.69 36.64
C LYS A 329 1.58 16.88 37.17
N THR A 330 2.04 16.07 38.12
CA THR A 330 3.42 16.17 38.66
C THR A 330 4.51 15.90 37.61
N ILE A 331 4.25 14.99 36.66
CA ILE A 331 5.21 14.61 35.61
C ILE A 331 4.93 15.27 34.25
N GLY A 332 3.92 16.15 34.18
CA GLY A 332 3.58 16.95 33.01
C GLY A 332 3.08 16.15 31.81
N ILE A 333 2.22 15.14 32.02
CA ILE A 333 1.61 14.37 30.92
C ILE A 333 0.10 14.27 31.03
N HIS A 334 -0.56 13.87 29.94
CA HIS A 334 -2.00 13.62 29.94
C HIS A 334 -2.38 12.43 30.86
N PRO A 335 -3.38 12.55 31.75
CA PRO A 335 -3.75 11.50 32.70
C PRO A 335 -4.20 10.19 32.03
N GLY A 336 -4.81 10.28 30.85
CA GLY A 336 -5.17 9.10 30.05
C GLY A 336 -3.98 8.20 29.71
N ILE A 337 -2.77 8.75 29.55
CA ILE A 337 -1.55 7.96 29.28
C ILE A 337 -1.19 7.09 30.48
N VAL A 338 -1.29 7.65 31.69
CA VAL A 338 -1.06 6.93 32.95
C VAL A 338 -2.12 5.84 33.13
N ALA A 339 -3.39 6.18 32.96
CA ALA A 339 -4.50 5.22 33.08
C ALA A 339 -4.32 4.02 32.14
N VAL A 340 -3.95 4.26 30.87
CA VAL A 340 -3.73 3.18 29.90
C VAL A 340 -2.49 2.34 30.22
N ARG A 341 -1.44 2.92 30.81
CA ARG A 341 -0.32 2.13 31.31
C ARG A 341 -0.76 1.14 32.39
N LEU A 342 -1.54 1.60 33.36
CA LEU A 342 -2.03 0.77 34.46
C LEU A 342 -2.98 -0.34 33.98
N GLN A 343 -3.82 -0.03 32.99
CA GLN A 343 -4.71 -1.02 32.35
C GLN A 343 -3.92 -2.07 31.58
N TYR A 344 -2.93 -1.65 30.80
CA TYR A 344 -2.08 -2.55 30.02
C TYR A 344 -1.27 -3.49 30.91
N GLU A 345 -0.79 -3.02 32.07
CA GLU A 345 -0.10 -3.86 33.05
C GLU A 345 -1.06 -4.70 33.93
N GLY A 346 -2.37 -4.60 33.72
CA GLY A 346 -3.36 -5.37 34.49
C GLY A 346 -3.50 -4.92 35.95
N ILE A 347 -2.97 -3.74 36.31
CA ILE A 347 -3.05 -3.21 37.67
C ILE A 347 -4.49 -2.77 37.98
N ILE A 348 -5.15 -2.13 37.02
CA ILE A 348 -6.56 -1.73 37.11
C ILE A 348 -7.38 -2.36 35.97
N GLN A 349 -8.68 -2.51 36.18
CA GLN A 349 -9.61 -3.05 35.18
C GLN A 349 -9.72 -2.16 33.93
N GLN A 350 -10.00 -2.75 32.77
CA GLN A 350 -10.03 -2.07 31.46
C GLN A 350 -11.16 -1.04 31.34
N GLU A 351 -12.23 -1.20 32.12
CA GLU A 351 -13.42 -0.37 32.14
C GLU A 351 -13.25 0.90 32.99
N ARG A 352 -12.27 0.90 33.92
CA ARG A 352 -11.97 2.04 34.81
C ARG A 352 -11.36 3.22 34.03
N CYS A 353 -11.39 4.41 34.64
CA CYS A 353 -10.73 5.61 34.13
C CYS A 353 -11.17 6.05 32.71
N SER A 354 -12.33 5.61 32.24
CA SER A 354 -12.85 5.97 30.90
C SER A 354 -13.00 7.48 30.72
N LYS A 355 -13.26 8.21 31.81
CA LYS A 355 -13.36 9.69 31.84
C LYS A 355 -12.01 10.39 31.64
N LEU A 356 -10.89 9.72 31.91
CA LEU A 356 -9.54 10.27 31.76
C LEU A 356 -9.00 10.11 30.33
N LYS A 357 -9.72 9.40 29.46
CA LYS A 357 -9.32 9.19 28.06
C LYS A 357 -9.91 10.30 27.20
N GLU A 358 -9.07 11.26 26.81
CA GLU A 358 -9.47 12.33 25.90
C GLU A 358 -9.45 11.83 24.46
N LYS A 359 -10.54 12.10 23.72
CA LYS A 359 -10.63 11.82 22.28
C LYS A 359 -10.22 13.07 21.50
N TYR A 360 -9.13 12.98 20.75
CA TYR A 360 -8.70 13.97 19.79
C TYR A 360 -9.66 14.05 18.60
N VAL A 361 -9.85 15.27 18.12
CA VAL A 361 -10.47 15.58 16.84
C VAL A 361 -9.42 16.26 16.00
N PHE A 362 -8.92 15.55 15.00
CA PHE A 362 -7.98 16.10 14.04
C PHE A 362 -8.79 16.70 12.90
N GLU A 363 -8.63 18.00 12.65
CA GLU A 363 -9.11 18.61 11.41
C GLU A 363 -8.15 18.17 10.30
N THR A 364 -8.48 17.08 9.60
CA THR A 364 -7.76 16.70 8.38
C THR A 364 -8.10 17.74 7.30
N LYS A 365 -7.10 18.51 6.88
CA LYS A 365 -7.23 19.26 5.63
C LYS A 365 -7.46 18.24 4.52
N LYS A 366 -8.56 18.37 3.77
CA LYS A 366 -8.76 17.58 2.56
C LYS A 366 -7.53 17.80 1.67
N ILE A 367 -6.84 16.70 1.37
CA ILE A 367 -5.74 16.71 0.41
C ILE A 367 -6.44 16.81 -0.95
N ALA A 368 -6.43 18.02 -1.51
CA ALA A 368 -7.11 18.36 -2.76
C ALA A 368 -6.19 18.15 -3.95
#